data_AF-A0A1Q7R093-F1
#
_entry.id   AF-A0A1Q7R093-F1
#
_cell.length_a   1.000
_cell.length_b   1.000
_cell.length_c   1.000
_cell.angle_alpha   90.00
_cell.angle_beta   90.00
_cell.angle_gamma   90.00
#
_symmetry.space_group_name_H-M   'P 1'
#
loop_
_entity.id
_entity.type
_entity.pdbx_description
1 polymer ?
#
loop_
_entity_poly.entity_id
_entity_poly.type
_entity_poly.pdbx_seq_one_letter_code
_entity_poly.pdbx_strand_id
1 'polypeptide(L)'
;MNWLFVIMIAATMARCVHIYDSGFQCIGETWEETDFCDAHQKVVPFEPEGLQDSVWRKAFLRFVALVLLLLFLIPLYYTLRELYLDPPAKAQEVW
;
A
#
# COMPACT_ATOMS: atom_id res chain seq x y z
N MET A 1 45.88 15.97 -23.54
CA MET A 1 46.11 14.87 -24.49
C MET A 1 46.62 13.68 -23.68
N ASN A 2 46.01 12.51 -23.85
CA ASN A 2 46.20 11.24 -23.10
C ASN A 2 45.54 11.17 -21.72
N TRP A 3 44.25 10.81 -21.63
CA TRP A 3 43.59 9.50 -21.89
C TRP A 3 43.81 8.49 -20.76
N LEU A 4 42.69 7.90 -20.30
CA LEU A 4 42.56 6.71 -19.44
C LEU A 4 42.56 6.95 -17.93
N PHE A 5 41.64 7.79 -17.45
CA PHE A 5 40.88 7.42 -16.25
C PHE A 5 40.02 6.22 -16.65
N VAL A 6 40.57 5.02 -16.46
CA VAL A 6 39.85 3.75 -16.58
C VAL A 6 38.85 3.75 -15.42
N ILE A 7 37.72 4.41 -15.63
CA ILE A 7 36.49 4.11 -14.89
C ILE A 7 36.15 2.70 -15.35
N MET A 8 36.72 1.72 -14.65
CA MET A 8 36.24 0.36 -14.65
C MET A 8 34.87 0.43 -13.96
N ILE A 9 33.88 0.94 -14.70
CA ILE A 9 32.48 0.62 -14.47
C ILE A 9 32.50 -0.89 -14.71
N ALA A 10 32.67 -1.66 -13.63
CA ALA A 10 32.25 -3.03 -13.65
C ALA A 10 30.79 -2.97 -14.08
N ALA A 11 30.55 -3.27 -15.36
CA ALA A 11 29.22 -3.57 -15.85
C ALA A 11 28.80 -4.83 -15.10
N THR A 12 28.37 -4.66 -13.85
CA THR A 12 27.66 -5.69 -13.13
C THR A 12 26.35 -5.78 -13.85
N MET A 13 26.29 -6.63 -14.87
CA MET A 13 25.02 -7.12 -15.39
C MET A 13 24.25 -7.57 -14.16
N ALA A 14 23.23 -6.81 -13.79
CA ALA A 14 22.42 -7.14 -12.64
C ALA A 14 21.82 -8.52 -12.94
N ARG A 15 21.98 -9.44 -12.00
CA ARG A 15 21.48 -10.81 -12.14
C ARG A 15 20.06 -10.85 -11.63
N CYS A 16 19.24 -11.65 -12.30
CA CYS A 16 17.86 -11.88 -11.90
C CYS A 16 17.80 -12.28 -10.42
N VAL A 17 16.90 -11.62 -9.69
CA VAL A 17 16.70 -11.83 -8.24
C VAL A 17 15.97 -13.14 -7.94
N HIS A 18 15.45 -13.84 -8.95
CA HIS A 18 14.78 -15.13 -8.76
C HIS A 18 15.75 -16.20 -8.21
N ILE A 19 15.34 -16.83 -7.10
CA ILE A 19 16.02 -17.97 -6.48
C ILE A 19 15.12 -19.20 -6.69
N TYR A 20 15.67 -20.26 -7.28
CA TYR A 20 14.96 -21.53 -7.44
C TYR A 20 14.75 -22.21 -6.09
N ASP A 21 13.80 -23.15 -6.01
CA ASP A 21 13.57 -23.97 -4.80
C ASP A 21 14.82 -24.76 -4.34
N SER A 22 15.77 -24.97 -5.26
CA SER A 22 17.08 -25.55 -5.00
C SER A 22 18.07 -24.60 -4.30
N GLY A 23 17.68 -23.34 -4.07
CA GLY A 23 18.50 -22.30 -3.44
C GLY A 23 19.49 -21.60 -4.39
N PHE A 24 19.55 -21.99 -5.66
CA PHE A 24 20.42 -21.35 -6.65
C PHE A 24 19.76 -20.09 -7.24
N GLN A 25 20.54 -19.02 -7.38
CA GLN A 25 20.10 -17.79 -8.05
C GLN A 25 20.12 -17.96 -9.57
N CYS A 26 19.11 -17.41 -10.25
CA CYS A 26 19.08 -17.38 -11.70
C CYS A 26 20.27 -16.60 -12.28
N ILE A 27 20.91 -17.18 -13.31
CA ILE A 27 22.08 -16.59 -13.98
C ILE A 27 21.66 -15.59 -15.07
N GLY A 28 20.37 -15.51 -15.40
CA GLY A 28 19.85 -14.58 -16.39
C GLY A 28 20.12 -13.12 -16.02
N GLU A 29 20.45 -12.32 -17.03
CA GLU A 29 20.58 -10.88 -16.90
C GLU A 29 19.21 -10.23 -16.67
N THR A 30 19.17 -9.22 -15.81
CA THR A 30 17.99 -8.39 -15.60
C THR A 30 17.82 -7.41 -16.76
N TRP A 31 16.58 -7.06 -17.05
CA TRP A 31 16.30 -5.88 -17.85
C TRP A 31 16.60 -4.60 -17.06
N GLU A 32 16.98 -3.52 -17.76
CA GLU A 32 17.29 -2.24 -17.11
C GLU A 32 16.12 -1.68 -16.27
N GLU A 33 14.89 -2.09 -16.58
CA GLU A 33 13.67 -1.63 -15.90
C GLU A 33 13.15 -2.60 -14.84
N THR A 34 13.61 -3.85 -14.79
CA THR A 34 13.11 -4.85 -13.82
C THR A 34 14.21 -5.76 -13.30
N ASP A 35 14.19 -6.06 -12.00
CA ASP A 35 15.15 -6.96 -11.34
C ASP A 35 15.01 -8.46 -11.72
N PHE A 36 14.26 -8.78 -12.79
CA PHE A 36 14.01 -10.13 -13.28
C PHE A 36 14.45 -10.30 -14.74
N CYS A 37 14.83 -11.53 -15.12
CA CYS A 37 15.11 -11.90 -16.52
C CYS A 37 13.82 -12.33 -17.24
N ASP A 38 13.82 -12.38 -18.58
CA ASP A 38 12.64 -12.74 -19.40
C ASP A 38 11.86 -13.97 -18.92
N ALA A 39 12.58 -15.00 -18.47
CA ALA A 39 11.96 -16.25 -18.03
C ALA A 39 11.27 -16.16 -16.66
N HIS A 40 11.70 -15.22 -15.81
CA HIS A 40 11.18 -15.04 -14.44
C HIS A 40 10.44 -13.73 -14.26
N GLN A 41 10.49 -12.84 -15.25
CA GLN A 41 9.61 -11.71 -15.34
C GLN A 41 8.22 -12.29 -15.56
N LYS A 42 7.53 -12.54 -14.45
CA LYS A 42 6.09 -12.70 -14.47
C LYS A 42 5.57 -11.31 -14.78
N VAL A 43 5.52 -10.98 -16.06
CA VAL A 43 4.68 -9.89 -16.57
C VAL A 43 3.29 -10.34 -16.16
N VAL A 44 2.88 -9.95 -14.95
CA VAL A 44 1.48 -9.70 -14.72
C VAL A 44 1.30 -8.48 -15.59
N PRO A 45 0.66 -8.58 -16.77
CA PRO A 45 0.10 -7.38 -17.33
C PRO A 45 -0.75 -6.84 -16.19
N PHE A 46 -0.31 -5.77 -15.55
CA PHE A 46 -1.26 -4.81 -15.04
C PHE A 46 -1.96 -4.32 -16.30
N GLU A 47 -2.90 -5.12 -16.82
CA GLU A 47 -3.98 -4.66 -17.64
C GLU A 47 -4.83 -3.84 -16.67
N PRO A 48 -4.78 -2.50 -16.71
CA PRO A 48 -5.84 -1.72 -16.09
C PRO A 48 -7.18 -1.90 -16.82
N GLU A 49 -7.31 -2.87 -17.73
CA GLU A 49 -8.51 -3.14 -18.53
C GLU A 49 -9.70 -3.66 -17.69
N GLY A 50 -9.49 -3.95 -16.40
CA GLY A 50 -10.55 -4.38 -15.48
C GLY A 50 -10.96 -3.36 -14.42
N LEU A 51 -10.23 -2.25 -14.26
CA LEU A 51 -10.63 -1.17 -13.36
C LEU A 51 -11.46 -0.16 -14.14
N GLN A 52 -12.56 -0.62 -14.72
CA GLN A 52 -13.68 0.27 -14.96
C GLN A 52 -14.02 0.87 -13.59
N ASP A 53 -13.59 2.11 -13.38
CA ASP A 53 -14.00 3.00 -12.30
C ASP A 53 -15.51 3.24 -12.50
N SER A 54 -16.29 2.20 -12.24
CA SER A 54 -17.73 2.28 -12.29
C SER A 54 -18.10 3.32 -11.26
N VAL A 55 -18.81 4.36 -11.70
CA VAL A 55 -19.33 5.42 -10.82
C VAL A 55 -20.00 4.80 -9.59
N TRP A 56 -20.60 3.61 -9.78
CA TRP A 56 -21.13 2.74 -8.74
C TRP A 56 -20.13 2.26 -7.69
N ARG A 57 -18.92 1.79 -8.04
CA ARG A 57 -17.91 1.39 -7.05
C ARG A 57 -17.48 2.58 -6.20
N LYS A 58 -17.28 3.74 -6.81
CA LYS A 58 -16.92 4.98 -6.09
C LYS A 58 -18.06 5.47 -5.20
N ALA A 59 -19.30 5.41 -5.67
CA ALA A 59 -20.48 5.76 -4.88
C ALA A 59 -20.67 4.80 -3.70
N PHE A 60 -20.51 3.50 -3.92
CA PHE A 60 -20.60 2.48 -2.88
C PHE A 60 -19.53 2.68 -1.80
N LEU A 61 -18.28 2.89 -2.18
CA LEU A 61 -17.20 3.14 -1.22
C LEU A 61 -17.42 4.42 -0.41
N ARG A 62 -17.93 5.49 -1.06
CA ARG A 62 -18.32 6.73 -0.37
C ARG A 62 -19.45 6.49 0.62
N PHE A 63 -20.47 5.71 0.25
CA PHE A 63 -21.57 5.36 1.13
C PHE A 63 -21.07 4.57 2.35
N VAL A 64 -20.26 3.53 2.13
CA VAL A 64 -19.65 2.74 3.21
C VAL A 64 -18.81 3.64 4.14
N ALA A 65 -18.01 4.55 3.58
CA ALA A 65 -17.23 5.50 4.38
C ALA A 65 -18.12 6.40 5.25
N LEU A 66 -19.24 6.90 4.71
CA LEU A 66 -20.20 7.71 5.48
C LEU A 66 -20.86 6.91 6.60
N VAL A 67 -21.22 5.64 6.35
CA VAL A 67 -21.79 4.75 7.37
C VAL A 67 -20.79 4.51 8.50
N LEU A 68 -19.55 4.17 8.17
CA LEU A 68 -18.48 3.96 9.16
C LEU A 68 -18.20 5.24 9.96
N LEU A 69 -18.20 6.40 9.30
CA LEU A 69 -18.06 7.69 9.97
C LEU A 69 -19.19 7.92 10.97
N LEU A 70 -20.45 7.69 10.58
CA LEU A 70 -21.59 7.87 11.48
C LEU A 70 -21.56 6.89 12.65
N LEU A 71 -21.19 5.62 12.41
CA LEU A 71 -21.02 4.63 13.47
C LEU A 71 -19.99 5.04 14.52
N PHE A 72 -18.98 5.81 14.13
CA PHE A 72 -18.01 6.37 15.08
C PHE A 72 -18.49 7.68 15.71
N LEU A 73 -19.08 8.58 14.91
CA LEU A 73 -19.44 9.92 15.35
C LEU A 73 -20.62 9.93 16.33
N ILE A 74 -21.58 9.02 16.17
CA ILE A 74 -22.76 8.95 17.05
C ILE A 74 -22.37 8.57 18.49
N PRO A 75 -21.65 7.45 18.76
CA PRO A 75 -21.19 7.14 20.11
C PRO A 75 -20.26 8.21 20.69
N LEU A 76 -19.37 8.77 19.87
CA LEU A 76 -18.48 9.85 20.29
C LEU A 76 -19.26 11.08 20.76
N TYR A 77 -20.29 11.47 20.00
CA TYR A 77 -21.16 12.59 20.37
C TYR A 77 -21.88 12.35 21.70
N TYR A 78 -22.47 11.16 21.90
CA TYR A 78 -23.13 10.83 23.16
C TYR A 78 -22.15 10.80 24.33
N THR A 79 -20.96 10.22 24.13
CA THR A 79 -19.90 10.19 25.16
C THR A 79 -19.46 11.59 25.56
N LEU A 80 -19.22 12.47 24.58
CA LEU A 80 -18.84 13.86 24.84
C LEU A 80 -19.96 14.65 25.51
N ARG A 81 -21.22 14.42 25.09
CA ARG A 81 -22.38 15.04 25.72
C ARG A 81 -22.49 14.63 27.18
N GLU A 82 -22.36 13.35 27.49
CA GLU A 82 -22.41 12.84 28.87
C GLU A 82 -21.25 13.39 29.72
N LEU A 83 -20.06 13.54 29.12
CA LEU A 83 -18.88 13.99 29.84
C LEU A 83 -18.83 15.50 30.10
N TYR A 84 -19.35 16.31 29.16
CA TYR A 84 -19.17 17.77 29.17
C TYR A 84 -20.47 18.57 29.31
N LEU A 85 -21.62 18.00 28.93
CA LEU A 85 -22.89 18.74 28.88
C LEU A 85 -23.89 18.26 29.92
N ASP A 86 -23.82 17.01 30.36
CA ASP A 86 -24.59 16.54 31.52
C ASP A 86 -23.83 16.86 32.82
N PRO A 87 -24.43 17.59 33.78
CA PRO A 87 -23.84 17.75 35.10
C PRO A 87 -23.75 16.36 35.76
N PRO A 88 -22.71 16.09 36.58
CA PRO A 88 -22.53 14.78 37.19
C PRO A 88 -23.71 14.50 38.14
N ALA A 89 -24.73 13.80 37.66
CA ALA A 89 -25.88 13.38 38.46
C ALA A 89 -25.46 12.52 39.67
N LYS A 90 -24.24 11.97 39.65
CA LYS A 90 -23.70 11.10 40.70
C LYS A 90 -23.10 11.84 41.90
N ALA A 91 -23.10 13.17 41.92
CA ALA A 91 -22.64 13.95 43.09
C ALA A 91 -23.78 14.33 44.05
N GLN A 92 -25.05 14.03 43.73
CA GLN A 92 -26.21 14.51 44.48
C GLN A 92 -26.89 13.47 45.39
N GLU A 93 -26.38 12.24 45.49
CA GLU A 93 -26.95 11.16 46.32
C GLU A 93 -26.11 10.84 47.57
N VAL A 94 -25.43 11.84 48.14
CA VAL A 94 -24.75 11.73 49.45
C VAL A 94 -25.23 12.82 50.38
N TRP A 95 -26.49 12.73 50.80
CA TRP A 95 -27.04 13.46 51.94
C TRP A 95 -27.93 12.50 52.73
#